data_AF-A0A830HTM4-F1
#
_entry.id   AF-A0A830HTM4-F1
#
_cell.length_a   1.000
_cell.length_b   1.000
_cell.length_c   1.000
_cell.angle_alpha   90.00
_cell.angle_beta   90.00
_cell.angle_gamma   90.00
#
_symmetry.space_group_name_H-M   'P 1'
#
loop_
_entity.id
_entity.type
_entity.pdbx_description
1 polymer ?
#
loop_
_entity_poly.entity_id
_entity_poly.type
_entity_poly.pdbx_seq_one_letter_code
_entity_poly.pdbx_strand_id
1 'polypeptide(L)'
;MLPSASISYQKKTKRGAKCRSRQAPLITTGFDHRGIPRKPPQRHIPHRSRVIIGKTSTFTGVFPTHSLMANSLQMNMNMGSRPMNHKGMLYSSRGARRGCACMPGSGGDPSSLTTALKRKQRKVAQRLEQLQQGWSSREYSGMEALHTLMTDTAPINPPFRLANAIAARSLTGQPALMVELTRDQRDVPGSLAYQANACADAGVDALAVLADEYYTADGEADTREVARAAPNLPILSVDWTLHPVQIVDAMRAGAHAVQLVTAVLTAKGVATTQALVRPGGVDTVVEICNDDDRRAAEEAGTVLFGINLTVGLNLKGIPGAKESVTRSLLSSLPLGTYSIVGASTFDAVRRAKWDGADCIILQRAMFEEGGAFQGQRPADVVSSLQDVLNGDD
;
A
#
# COMPACT_ATOMS: atom_id res chain seq x y z
N MET A 1 62.91 12.44 -1.02
CA MET A 1 62.55 11.76 0.24
C MET A 1 61.05 11.89 0.46
N LEU A 2 60.30 10.86 0.09
CA LEU A 2 58.93 10.52 0.54
C LEU A 2 58.83 8.99 0.34
N PRO A 3 58.45 8.17 1.34
CA PRO A 3 58.62 6.73 1.25
C PRO A 3 57.41 6.02 0.62
N SER A 4 57.72 5.06 -0.24
CA SER A 4 56.85 4.02 -0.77
C SER A 4 56.56 2.96 0.29
N ALA A 5 55.28 2.63 0.53
CA ALA A 5 54.88 1.53 1.40
C ALA A 5 54.29 0.38 0.57
N SER A 6 55.04 -0.71 0.49
CA SER A 6 54.66 -2.00 -0.09
C SER A 6 54.23 -3.00 0.99
N ILE A 7 53.08 -3.60 0.72
CA ILE A 7 52.37 -4.79 1.23
C ILE A 7 53.18 -5.81 2.07
N SER A 8 52.53 -6.33 3.12
CA SER A 8 52.78 -7.69 3.66
C SER A 8 51.46 -8.33 4.14
N TYR A 9 50.99 -9.34 3.42
CA TYR A 9 49.81 -10.16 3.72
C TYR A 9 50.27 -11.46 4.42
N GLN A 10 49.87 -11.70 5.67
CA GLN A 10 50.18 -12.96 6.36
C GLN A 10 49.06 -14.00 6.20
N LYS A 11 49.45 -15.16 5.66
CA LYS A 11 48.68 -16.41 5.58
C LYS A 11 48.41 -16.99 6.99
N LYS A 12 47.15 -17.34 7.27
CA LYS A 12 46.80 -18.38 8.25
C LYS A 12 45.95 -19.46 7.59
N THR A 13 46.56 -20.64 7.41
CA THR A 13 45.89 -21.94 7.26
C THR A 13 45.51 -22.44 8.67
N LYS A 14 44.47 -23.23 8.98
CA LYS A 14 43.96 -24.46 8.34
C LYS A 14 42.71 -24.96 9.12
N ARG A 15 41.93 -25.86 8.49
CA ARG A 15 40.83 -26.74 9.00
C ARG A 15 39.46 -26.03 9.11
N GLY A 16 38.35 -26.48 8.52
CA GLY A 16 38.02 -27.72 7.82
C GLY A 16 36.59 -28.12 8.20
N ALA A 17 35.59 -27.72 7.41
CA ALA A 17 34.22 -28.24 7.51
C ALA A 17 33.57 -28.20 6.12
N LYS A 18 33.15 -29.37 5.63
CA LYS A 18 32.54 -29.60 4.32
C LYS A 18 31.15 -28.95 4.25
N CYS A 19 30.94 -28.04 3.30
CA CYS A 19 29.60 -27.65 2.86
C CYS A 19 29.44 -28.06 1.39
N ARG A 20 28.43 -28.87 1.08
CA ARG A 20 28.12 -29.31 -0.29
C ARG A 20 27.43 -28.17 -1.04
N SER A 21 28.18 -27.43 -1.85
CA SER A 21 27.60 -26.53 -2.87
C SER A 21 27.30 -27.33 -4.13
N ARG A 22 26.03 -27.39 -4.54
CA ARG A 22 25.65 -27.74 -5.92
C ARG A 22 26.08 -26.58 -6.82
N GLN A 23 27.10 -26.79 -7.64
CA GLN A 23 27.46 -25.88 -8.73
C GLN A 23 26.44 -26.02 -9.87
N ALA A 24 25.92 -24.89 -10.34
CA ALA A 24 25.25 -24.78 -11.63
C ALA A 24 26.29 -24.92 -12.76
N PRO A 25 25.98 -25.59 -13.88
CA PRO A 25 26.95 -25.74 -14.97
C PRO A 25 27.06 -24.45 -15.78
N LEU A 26 28.28 -23.96 -15.95
CA LEU A 26 28.65 -23.04 -17.03
C LEU A 26 28.34 -23.70 -18.37
N ILE A 27 27.57 -23.03 -19.23
CA ILE A 27 27.42 -23.40 -20.64
C ILE A 27 28.65 -22.86 -21.38
N THR A 28 29.60 -23.75 -21.69
CA THR A 28 30.70 -23.45 -22.61
C THR A 28 30.24 -23.71 -24.05
N THR A 29 30.24 -22.66 -24.89
CA THR A 29 30.04 -22.80 -26.34
C THR A 29 31.33 -23.28 -26.98
N GLY A 30 31.40 -24.59 -27.29
CA GLY A 30 32.55 -25.19 -27.98
C GLY A 30 32.48 -25.04 -29.50
N PHE A 31 33.51 -24.43 -30.09
CA PHE A 31 33.82 -24.51 -31.53
C PHE A 31 34.57 -25.81 -31.83
N ASP A 32 34.45 -26.35 -33.05
CA ASP A 32 35.29 -27.49 -33.46
C ASP A 32 36.71 -27.04 -33.89
N HIS A 33 37.58 -28.00 -34.19
CA HIS A 33 38.99 -27.79 -34.60
C HIS A 33 39.14 -27.06 -35.96
N ARG A 34 38.04 -26.66 -36.60
CA ARG A 34 38.01 -25.81 -37.80
C ARG A 34 37.24 -24.50 -37.58
N GLY A 35 36.89 -24.16 -36.34
CA GLY A 35 36.32 -22.85 -35.98
C GLY A 35 34.85 -22.65 -36.34
N ILE A 36 34.07 -23.73 -36.55
CA ILE A 36 32.64 -23.62 -36.89
C ILE A 36 31.77 -23.90 -35.64
N PRO A 37 30.73 -23.07 -35.35
CA PRO A 37 29.84 -23.29 -34.20
C PRO A 37 28.94 -24.52 -34.41
N ARG A 38 28.90 -25.40 -33.41
CA ARG A 38 28.06 -26.62 -33.44
C ARG A 38 26.59 -26.29 -33.19
N LYS A 39 25.69 -26.72 -34.09
CA LYS A 39 24.23 -26.63 -33.89
C LYS A 39 23.76 -27.57 -32.75
N PRO A 40 22.79 -27.16 -31.91
CA PRO A 40 22.22 -28.01 -30.86
C PRO A 40 21.30 -29.09 -31.45
N PRO A 41 21.10 -30.23 -30.74
CA PRO A 41 20.30 -31.34 -31.25
C PRO A 41 18.80 -31.02 -31.24
N GLN A 42 18.12 -31.31 -32.34
CA GLN A 42 16.67 -31.17 -32.49
C GLN A 42 15.93 -32.25 -31.69
N ARG A 43 15.00 -31.85 -30.81
CA ARG A 43 14.01 -32.76 -30.21
C ARG A 43 12.74 -32.76 -31.06
N HIS A 44 12.24 -33.96 -31.36
CA HIS A 44 10.98 -34.24 -32.03
C HIS A 44 9.78 -33.64 -31.26
N ILE A 45 8.90 -32.93 -31.97
CA ILE A 45 7.56 -32.51 -31.52
C ILE A 45 6.55 -33.09 -32.53
N PRO A 46 5.48 -33.79 -32.09
CA PRO A 46 4.52 -34.38 -33.01
C PRO A 46 3.50 -33.35 -33.53
N HIS A 47 3.09 -33.57 -34.79
CA HIS A 47 2.19 -32.74 -35.59
C HIS A 47 0.72 -32.69 -35.11
N ARG A 48 0.10 -31.50 -35.26
CA ARG A 48 -1.26 -31.17 -35.77
C ARG A 48 -1.58 -29.72 -35.31
N SER A 49 -2.08 -28.73 -36.06
CA SER A 49 -2.72 -28.64 -37.38
C SER A 49 -2.53 -27.20 -37.91
N ARG A 50 -2.61 -27.05 -39.24
CA ARG A 50 -2.49 -25.79 -40.01
C ARG A 50 -3.47 -24.69 -39.57
N VAL A 51 -3.00 -23.43 -39.58
CA VAL A 51 -3.83 -22.24 -39.87
C VAL A 51 -3.13 -21.40 -40.92
N ILE A 52 -3.94 -20.97 -41.89
CA ILE A 52 -3.62 -20.31 -43.15
C ILE A 52 -3.39 -18.81 -42.90
N ILE A 53 -2.33 -18.25 -43.48
CA ILE A 53 -2.10 -16.81 -43.54
C ILE A 53 -2.91 -16.25 -44.72
N GLY A 54 -3.92 -15.45 -44.41
CA GLY A 54 -4.76 -14.72 -45.36
C GLY A 54 -4.61 -13.21 -45.17
N LYS A 55 -4.60 -12.50 -46.30
CA LYS A 55 -4.20 -11.11 -46.51
C LYS A 55 -5.14 -10.06 -45.89
N THR A 56 -4.55 -8.87 -45.76
CA THR A 56 -5.14 -7.53 -45.64
C THR A 56 -6.46 -7.31 -46.39
N SER A 57 -7.43 -6.67 -45.73
CA SER A 57 -8.38 -5.75 -46.37
C SER A 57 -8.96 -4.79 -45.33
N THR A 58 -8.78 -3.50 -45.59
CA THR A 58 -9.52 -2.37 -45.06
C THR A 58 -11.04 -2.57 -45.22
N PHE A 59 -11.81 -2.33 -44.17
CA PHE A 59 -13.24 -2.10 -44.28
C PHE A 59 -13.69 -1.04 -43.25
N THR A 60 -13.95 0.16 -43.77
CA THR A 60 -14.78 1.19 -43.16
C THR A 60 -16.22 0.68 -43.07
N GLY A 61 -16.82 0.71 -41.88
CA GLY A 61 -18.20 0.26 -41.67
C GLY A 61 -18.80 0.86 -40.39
N VAL A 62 -19.56 1.93 -40.60
CA VAL A 62 -20.67 2.49 -39.81
C VAL A 62 -21.18 1.59 -38.66
N PHE A 63 -21.14 2.11 -37.42
CA PHE A 63 -21.82 1.50 -36.26
C PHE A 63 -23.32 1.85 -36.29
N PRO A 64 -24.23 0.86 -36.28
CA PRO A 64 -25.64 1.12 -36.01
C PRO A 64 -25.87 1.19 -34.49
N THR A 65 -26.62 2.20 -34.08
CA THR A 65 -27.27 2.30 -32.77
C THR A 65 -28.21 1.10 -32.57
N HIS A 66 -27.93 0.25 -31.58
CA HIS A 66 -28.93 -0.65 -31.03
C HIS A 66 -28.88 -0.66 -29.51
N SER A 67 -29.94 -0.09 -28.95
CA SER A 67 -30.50 -0.37 -27.64
C SER A 67 -30.51 -1.87 -27.37
N LEU A 68 -29.73 -2.32 -26.38
CA LEU A 68 -29.88 -3.65 -25.81
C LEU A 68 -30.43 -3.50 -24.40
N MET A 69 -31.67 -3.96 -24.27
CA MET A 69 -32.33 -4.25 -23.00
C MET A 69 -31.40 -5.12 -22.14
N ALA A 70 -31.05 -4.62 -20.96
CA ALA A 70 -30.40 -5.42 -19.95
C ALA A 70 -31.45 -6.36 -19.34
N ASN A 71 -31.32 -7.64 -19.70
CA ASN A 71 -31.98 -8.75 -19.03
C ASN A 71 -31.73 -8.67 -17.52
N SER A 72 -32.82 -8.54 -16.78
CA SER A 72 -32.89 -8.69 -15.33
C SER A 72 -32.48 -10.11 -14.93
N LEU A 73 -31.22 -10.27 -14.52
CA LEU A 73 -30.81 -11.37 -13.65
C LEU A 73 -31.37 -11.07 -12.25
N GLN A 74 -32.60 -11.52 -12.01
CA GLN A 74 -33.15 -11.67 -10.67
C GLN A 74 -32.31 -12.72 -9.92
N MET A 75 -31.25 -12.26 -9.24
CA MET A 75 -30.69 -13.03 -8.14
C MET A 75 -31.72 -13.02 -7.01
N ASN A 76 -32.32 -14.18 -6.81
CA ASN A 76 -33.33 -14.45 -5.78
C ASN A 76 -32.66 -14.39 -4.40
N MET A 77 -32.44 -13.19 -3.87
CA MET A 77 -32.04 -12.99 -2.47
C MET A 77 -33.28 -13.06 -1.59
N ASN A 78 -33.75 -14.28 -1.33
CA ASN A 78 -34.71 -14.52 -0.27
C ASN A 78 -33.97 -14.50 1.08
N MET A 79 -33.59 -13.31 1.53
CA MET A 79 -33.06 -13.07 2.87
C MET A 79 -34.24 -12.69 3.76
N GLY A 80 -34.71 -13.67 4.53
CA GLY A 80 -35.80 -13.49 5.48
C GLY A 80 -35.59 -12.26 6.37
N SER A 81 -36.68 -11.52 6.53
CA SER A 81 -36.85 -10.33 7.35
C SER A 81 -36.40 -10.52 8.80
N ARG A 82 -35.11 -10.30 9.06
CA ARG A 82 -34.56 -10.00 10.39
C ARG A 82 -33.52 -8.89 10.23
N PRO A 83 -33.60 -7.79 10.99
CA PRO A 83 -32.56 -6.77 10.95
C PRO A 83 -31.23 -7.42 11.33
N MET A 84 -30.22 -7.31 10.48
CA MET A 84 -28.87 -7.75 10.83
C MET A 84 -28.41 -6.93 12.04
N ASN A 85 -28.29 -7.59 13.20
CA ASN A 85 -27.57 -7.02 14.33
C ASN A 85 -26.17 -6.61 13.87
N HIS A 86 -25.70 -5.42 14.30
CA HIS A 86 -24.38 -4.82 14.05
C HIS A 86 -23.15 -5.68 14.50
N LYS A 87 -23.33 -6.99 14.73
CA LYS A 87 -22.34 -7.98 15.15
C LYS A 87 -21.91 -8.94 14.02
N GLY A 88 -22.13 -8.59 12.75
CA GLY A 88 -21.50 -9.30 11.63
C GLY A 88 -20.01 -8.97 11.59
N MET A 89 -19.18 -9.81 12.22
CA MET A 89 -17.72 -9.64 12.36
C MET A 89 -17.01 -9.42 11.01
N LEU A 90 -16.88 -8.16 10.60
CA LEU A 90 -15.88 -7.69 9.64
C LEU A 90 -14.52 -7.47 10.33
N TYR A 91 -14.53 -7.40 11.67
CA TYR A 91 -13.38 -7.13 12.52
C TYR A 91 -12.65 -8.40 12.95
N SER A 92 -11.32 -8.35 12.87
CA SER A 92 -10.45 -9.43 13.30
C SER A 92 -10.49 -9.59 14.82
N SER A 93 -10.78 -10.80 15.30
CA SER A 93 -10.58 -11.16 16.70
C SER A 93 -9.11 -11.43 17.04
N ARG A 94 -8.20 -11.40 16.06
CA ARG A 94 -6.76 -11.65 16.27
C ARG A 94 -6.10 -10.59 17.14
N GLY A 95 -6.60 -9.35 17.12
CA GLY A 95 -6.17 -8.31 18.07
C GLY A 95 -6.42 -8.63 19.54
N ALA A 96 -7.22 -9.67 19.84
CA ALA A 96 -7.56 -10.08 21.21
C ALA A 96 -7.12 -11.51 21.60
N ARG A 97 -6.61 -12.36 20.68
CA ARG A 97 -6.47 -13.81 20.97
C ARG A 97 -5.15 -14.50 20.62
N ARG A 98 -4.12 -13.82 20.13
CA ARG A 98 -2.77 -14.41 20.04
C ARG A 98 -1.76 -13.55 20.78
N GLY A 99 -1.55 -13.85 22.06
CA GLY A 99 -0.26 -13.74 22.76
C GLY A 99 0.65 -12.54 22.47
N CYS A 100 0.11 -11.36 22.16
CA CYS A 100 0.86 -10.12 22.33
C CYS A 100 0.87 -9.88 23.83
N ALA A 101 1.98 -10.22 24.48
CA ALA A 101 2.16 -10.00 25.91
C ALA A 101 2.28 -8.48 26.18
N CYS A 102 1.17 -7.77 26.04
CA CYS A 102 0.96 -6.50 26.70
C CYS A 102 0.52 -6.86 28.12
N MET A 103 1.48 -7.04 29.03
CA MET A 103 1.19 -7.15 30.46
C MET A 103 0.33 -5.96 30.91
N PRO A 104 -0.65 -6.14 31.82
CA PRO A 104 -1.46 -5.03 32.31
C PRO A 104 -0.63 -4.23 33.32
N GLY A 105 0.16 -3.27 32.81
CA GLY A 105 0.76 -2.20 33.60
C GLY A 105 -0.20 -1.02 33.69
N SER A 106 -0.38 -0.50 34.89
CA SER A 106 -1.12 0.72 35.24
C SER A 106 -0.79 1.91 34.32
N GLY A 107 -1.82 2.49 33.70
CA GLY A 107 -1.72 3.64 32.79
C GLY A 107 -1.64 3.20 31.32
N GLY A 108 -2.79 3.12 30.65
CA GLY A 108 -2.86 2.63 29.26
C GLY A 108 -2.14 3.56 28.28
N ASP A 109 -1.12 3.05 27.61
CA ASP A 109 -0.42 3.75 26.53
C ASP A 109 -1.43 4.17 25.44
N PRO A 110 -1.59 5.50 25.18
CA PRO A 110 -2.52 6.01 24.19
C PRO A 110 -2.17 5.57 22.75
N SER A 111 -0.93 5.10 22.51
CA SER A 111 -0.48 4.55 21.23
C SER A 111 -0.80 3.07 21.04
N SER A 112 -1.30 2.39 22.08
CA SER A 112 -1.65 0.97 21.95
C SER A 112 -2.83 0.78 20.98
N LEU A 113 -2.69 -0.21 20.09
CA LEU A 113 -3.71 -0.55 19.09
C LEU A 113 -5.10 -0.70 19.73
N THR A 114 -5.21 -1.35 20.88
CA THR A 114 -6.47 -1.54 21.60
C THR A 114 -7.12 -0.20 21.98
N THR A 115 -6.35 0.79 22.43
CA THR A 115 -6.86 2.11 22.80
C THR A 115 -7.31 2.88 21.57
N ALA A 116 -6.51 2.86 20.50
CA ALA A 116 -6.87 3.47 19.22
C ALA A 116 -8.18 2.89 18.66
N LEU A 117 -8.33 1.56 18.66
CA LEU A 117 -9.55 0.89 18.17
C LEU A 117 -10.78 1.24 19.02
N LYS A 118 -10.66 1.29 20.35
CA LYS A 118 -11.78 1.69 21.22
C LYS A 118 -12.23 3.12 20.99
N ARG A 119 -11.29 4.05 20.82
CA ARG A 119 -11.59 5.45 20.44
C ARG A 119 -12.33 5.48 19.11
N LYS A 120 -11.78 4.81 18.09
CA LYS A 120 -12.35 4.82 16.75
C LYS A 120 -13.74 4.20 16.67
N GLN A 121 -13.99 3.11 17.41
CA GLN A 121 -15.32 2.52 17.53
C GLN A 121 -16.37 3.52 18.05
N ARG A 122 -16.01 4.37 19.02
CA ARG A 122 -16.91 5.41 19.53
C ARG A 122 -17.19 6.50 18.48
N LYS A 123 -16.16 6.99 17.78
CA LYS A 123 -16.33 8.00 16.71
C LYS A 123 -17.21 7.46 15.59
N VAL A 124 -17.00 6.22 15.16
CA VAL A 124 -17.86 5.56 14.16
C VAL A 124 -19.30 5.45 14.64
N ALA A 125 -19.54 5.02 15.89
CA ALA A 125 -20.89 4.92 16.43
C ALA A 125 -21.61 6.28 16.45
N GLN A 126 -20.94 7.33 16.96
CA GLN A 126 -21.47 8.70 16.97
C GLN A 126 -21.78 9.19 15.55
N ARG A 127 -20.89 8.93 14.59
CA ARG A 127 -21.09 9.32 13.20
C ARG A 127 -22.31 8.64 12.58
N LEU A 128 -22.51 7.35 12.86
CA LEU A 128 -23.69 6.60 12.40
C LEU A 128 -24.99 7.11 13.03
N GLU A 129 -24.98 7.43 14.33
CA GLU A 129 -26.14 8.03 15.02
C GLU A 129 -26.51 9.40 14.42
N GLN A 130 -25.53 10.26 14.14
CA GLN A 130 -25.75 11.56 13.48
C GLN A 130 -26.40 11.39 12.10
N LEU A 131 -25.94 10.41 11.31
CA LEU A 131 -26.53 10.11 10.01
C LEU A 131 -27.98 9.61 10.16
N GLN A 132 -28.26 8.74 11.13
CA GLN A 132 -29.62 8.26 11.38
C GLN A 132 -30.58 9.38 11.80
N GLN A 133 -30.15 10.30 12.66
CA GLN A 133 -30.97 11.43 13.10
C GLN A 133 -31.31 12.40 11.96
N GLY A 134 -30.36 12.62 11.04
CA GLY A 134 -30.60 13.44 9.84
C GLY A 134 -31.57 12.81 8.82
N TRP A 135 -31.86 11.52 8.96
CA TRP A 135 -32.59 10.71 7.96
C TRP A 135 -34.02 10.35 8.38
N SER A 136 -34.58 11.05 9.38
CA SER A 136 -35.87 10.81 10.04
C SER A 136 -37.14 10.78 9.15
N SER A 137 -37.01 10.82 7.82
CA SER A 137 -38.13 10.78 6.86
C SER A 137 -38.12 9.58 5.90
N ARG A 138 -37.11 8.70 5.92
CA ARG A 138 -37.06 7.52 5.02
C ARG A 138 -36.61 6.27 5.79
N GLU A 139 -37.43 5.22 5.74
CA GLU A 139 -37.15 3.88 6.28
C GLU A 139 -35.98 3.22 5.53
N TYR A 140 -34.76 3.71 5.69
CA TYR A 140 -33.58 3.05 5.14
C TYR A 140 -32.84 2.28 6.22
N SER A 141 -32.49 1.03 5.90
CA SER A 141 -31.51 0.25 6.66
C SER A 141 -30.14 0.93 6.59
N GLY A 142 -29.28 0.73 7.60
CA GLY A 142 -27.97 1.39 7.66
C GLY A 142 -27.05 1.14 6.45
N MET A 143 -27.24 0.02 5.74
CA MET A 143 -26.51 -0.29 4.49
C MET A 143 -27.03 0.51 3.29
N GLU A 144 -28.33 0.76 3.21
CA GLU A 144 -28.91 1.62 2.14
C GLU A 144 -28.52 3.08 2.35
N ALA A 145 -28.42 3.53 3.61
CA ALA A 145 -27.92 4.85 3.92
C ALA A 145 -26.46 5.03 3.49
N LEU A 146 -25.62 4.02 3.76
CA LEU A 146 -24.23 4.00 3.31
C LEU A 146 -24.12 3.97 1.77
N HIS A 147 -24.89 3.11 1.10
CA HIS A 147 -24.91 3.03 -0.36
C HIS A 147 -25.33 4.36 -1.00
N THR A 148 -26.36 5.00 -0.45
CA THR A 148 -26.82 6.31 -0.90
C THR A 148 -25.75 7.38 -0.65
N LEU A 149 -25.13 7.40 0.54
CA LEU A 149 -24.00 8.30 0.82
C LEU A 149 -22.86 8.13 -0.19
N MET A 150 -22.55 6.90 -0.58
CA MET A 150 -21.54 6.63 -1.60
C MET A 150 -21.97 7.04 -3.01
N THR A 151 -23.26 6.87 -3.33
CA THR A 151 -23.82 7.27 -4.63
C THR A 151 -23.91 8.79 -4.76
N ASP A 152 -24.26 9.48 -3.67
CA ASP A 152 -24.35 10.94 -3.59
C ASP A 152 -22.97 11.59 -3.45
N THR A 153 -21.94 10.82 -3.08
CA THR A 153 -20.57 11.31 -3.08
C THR A 153 -20.10 11.39 -4.53
N ALA A 154 -19.98 12.62 -5.03
CA ALA A 154 -19.44 12.88 -6.35
C ALA A 154 -18.08 12.16 -6.51
N PRO A 155 -17.80 11.58 -7.69
CA PRO A 155 -16.49 11.00 -7.97
C PRO A 155 -15.39 12.03 -7.70
N ILE A 156 -14.26 11.56 -7.20
CA ILE A 156 -13.12 12.43 -6.93
C ILE A 156 -12.63 13.02 -8.26
N ASN A 157 -12.42 14.33 -8.28
CA ASN A 157 -12.00 15.10 -9.45
C ASN A 157 -10.80 16.00 -9.09
N PRO A 158 -9.64 15.86 -9.76
CA PRO A 158 -9.36 14.90 -10.84
C PRO A 158 -9.39 13.44 -10.34
N PRO A 159 -9.69 12.46 -11.20
CA PRO A 159 -9.71 11.06 -10.81
C PRO A 159 -8.26 10.54 -10.69
N PHE A 160 -7.54 10.93 -9.64
CA PHE A 160 -6.25 10.32 -9.35
C PHE A 160 -6.46 8.94 -8.75
N ARG A 161 -5.71 7.97 -9.28
CA ARG A 161 -5.54 6.67 -8.67
C ARG A 161 -4.11 6.52 -8.22
N LEU A 162 -3.94 6.22 -6.94
CA LEU A 162 -2.64 5.93 -6.36
C LEU A 162 -1.96 4.78 -7.11
N ALA A 163 -2.73 3.76 -7.51
CA ALA A 163 -2.21 2.66 -8.31
C ALA A 163 -1.61 3.11 -9.66
N ASN A 164 -2.20 4.13 -10.30
CA ASN A 164 -1.69 4.65 -11.57
C ASN A 164 -0.41 5.46 -11.39
N ALA A 165 -0.32 6.26 -10.31
CA ALA A 165 0.89 7.01 -9.99
C ALA A 165 2.08 6.06 -9.71
N ILE A 166 1.83 4.99 -8.96
CA ILE A 166 2.83 3.94 -8.69
C ILE A 166 3.23 3.23 -10.00
N ALA A 167 2.25 2.78 -10.78
CA ALA A 167 2.50 2.10 -12.06
C ALA A 167 3.35 2.93 -13.03
N ALA A 168 3.11 4.24 -13.11
CA ALA A 168 3.86 5.14 -13.98
C ALA A 168 5.36 5.17 -13.63
N ARG A 169 5.70 5.11 -12.34
CA ARG A 169 7.08 5.08 -11.85
C ARG A 169 7.72 3.70 -12.04
N SER A 170 6.99 2.62 -11.73
CA SER A 170 7.46 1.25 -11.94
C SER A 170 7.87 0.98 -13.39
N LEU A 171 7.20 1.57 -14.39
CA LEU A 171 7.57 1.47 -15.81
C LEU A 171 8.93 2.08 -16.14
N THR A 172 9.41 3.01 -15.32
CA THR A 172 10.74 3.64 -15.45
C THR A 172 11.81 2.96 -14.59
N GLY A 173 11.47 1.85 -13.93
CA GLY A 173 12.37 1.13 -13.01
C GLY A 173 12.63 1.88 -11.70
N GLN A 174 11.79 2.86 -11.37
CA GLN A 174 11.92 3.70 -10.19
C GLN A 174 10.74 3.50 -9.25
N PRO A 175 10.94 3.46 -7.92
CA PRO A 175 9.82 3.50 -6.99
C PRO A 175 9.13 4.87 -7.07
N ALA A 176 7.81 4.87 -6.86
CA ALA A 176 7.09 6.07 -6.50
C ALA A 176 7.50 6.53 -5.09
N LEU A 177 7.53 7.84 -4.89
CA LEU A 177 7.84 8.44 -3.60
C LEU A 177 6.59 9.08 -2.99
N MET A 178 6.28 8.68 -1.76
CA MET A 178 5.17 9.21 -0.99
C MET A 178 5.68 9.80 0.32
N VAL A 179 5.09 10.89 0.79
CA VAL A 179 5.43 11.49 2.09
C VAL A 179 4.23 11.46 3.01
N GLU A 180 4.45 10.95 4.22
CA GLU A 180 3.47 10.99 5.30
C GLU A 180 3.48 12.37 5.99
N LEU A 181 2.34 13.04 5.94
CA LEU A 181 2.13 14.36 6.50
C LEU A 181 1.27 14.28 7.77
N THR A 182 1.63 15.13 8.72
CA THR A 182 0.95 15.31 9.99
C THR A 182 1.03 16.78 10.38
N ARG A 183 0.05 17.29 11.13
CA ARG A 183 0.24 18.60 11.75
C ARG A 183 1.37 18.51 12.78
N ASP A 184 2.24 19.52 12.77
CA ASP A 184 3.12 19.74 13.91
C ASP A 184 2.23 19.96 15.14
N GLN A 185 2.60 19.37 16.28
CA GLN A 185 1.88 19.53 17.55
C GLN A 185 1.79 21.00 18.00
N ARG A 186 2.62 21.88 17.41
CA ARG A 186 2.59 23.33 17.61
C ARG A 186 1.49 24.06 16.82
N ASP A 187 0.65 23.33 16.07
CA ASP A 187 -0.56 23.77 15.36
C ASP A 187 -0.46 25.18 14.75
N VAL A 188 0.54 25.37 13.89
CA VAL A 188 0.69 26.63 13.15
C VAL A 188 -0.27 26.58 11.95
N PRO A 189 -1.25 27.51 11.84
CA PRO A 189 -2.19 27.55 10.72
C PRO A 189 -1.46 27.57 9.36
N GLY A 190 -1.91 26.74 8.42
CA GLY A 190 -1.33 26.64 7.08
C GLY A 190 -0.03 25.82 6.99
N SER A 191 0.47 25.27 8.10
CA SER A 191 1.66 24.42 8.09
C SER A 191 1.49 23.14 7.25
N LEU A 192 0.29 22.58 7.19
CA LEU A 192 0.03 21.35 6.43
C LEU A 192 -0.13 21.63 4.93
N ALA A 193 -0.89 22.66 4.56
CA ALA A 193 -0.95 23.15 3.18
C ALA A 193 0.44 23.53 2.64
N TYR A 194 1.23 24.24 3.44
CA TYR A 194 2.60 24.59 3.07
C TYR A 194 3.47 23.35 2.85
N GLN A 195 3.43 22.37 3.77
CA GLN A 195 4.15 21.10 3.61
C GLN A 195 3.72 20.34 2.35
N ALA A 196 2.41 20.25 2.09
CA ALA A 196 1.88 19.58 0.91
C ALA A 196 2.37 20.24 -0.39
N ASN A 197 2.31 21.58 -0.49
CA ASN A 197 2.85 22.32 -1.62
C ASN A 197 4.35 22.11 -1.80
N ALA A 198 5.12 22.25 -0.72
CA ALA A 198 6.57 22.09 -0.78
C ALA A 198 6.99 20.66 -1.19
N CYS A 199 6.27 19.63 -0.71
CA CYS A 199 6.51 18.25 -1.14
C CYS A 199 6.13 18.03 -2.61
N ALA A 200 5.03 18.63 -3.07
CA ALA A 200 4.63 18.58 -4.47
C ALA A 200 5.70 19.24 -5.37
N ASP A 201 6.21 20.41 -4.99
CA ASP A 201 7.29 21.10 -5.68
C ASP A 201 8.60 20.30 -5.66
N ALA A 202 8.85 19.57 -4.58
CA ALA A 202 9.98 18.65 -4.47
C ALA A 202 9.81 17.37 -5.32
N GLY A 203 8.66 17.15 -5.97
CA GLY A 203 8.47 16.06 -6.94
C GLY A 203 8.13 14.71 -6.32
N VAL A 204 7.34 14.68 -5.24
CA VAL A 204 6.72 13.43 -4.75
C VAL A 204 5.59 12.97 -5.69
N ASP A 205 5.33 11.67 -5.73
CA ASP A 205 4.29 11.08 -6.60
C ASP A 205 2.92 10.98 -5.90
N ALA A 206 2.90 11.03 -4.56
CA ALA A 206 1.70 10.98 -3.75
C ALA A 206 1.94 11.55 -2.35
N LEU A 207 0.86 11.86 -1.64
CA LEU A 207 0.89 12.26 -0.22
C LEU A 207 0.06 11.29 0.62
N ALA A 208 0.49 11.05 1.85
CA ALA A 208 -0.30 10.37 2.86
C ALA A 208 -0.62 11.34 4.01
N VAL A 209 -1.83 11.29 4.54
CA VAL A 209 -2.27 12.13 5.67
C VAL A 209 -2.60 11.23 6.84
N LEU A 210 -1.90 11.44 7.96
CA LEU A 210 -2.23 10.77 9.23
C LEU A 210 -3.50 11.38 9.81
N ALA A 211 -4.63 10.71 9.60
CA ALA A 211 -5.96 11.18 9.96
C ALA A 211 -6.48 10.64 11.30
N ASP A 212 -5.72 9.76 11.99
CA ASP A 212 -6.12 9.30 13.33
C ASP A 212 -6.08 10.43 14.37
N GLU A 213 -7.01 10.41 15.32
CA GLU A 213 -7.12 11.46 16.35
C GLU A 213 -5.92 11.48 17.32
N TYR A 214 -5.07 10.46 17.31
CA TYR A 214 -3.81 10.49 18.02
C TYR A 214 -2.86 11.56 17.44
N TYR A 215 -2.97 11.82 16.14
CA TYR A 215 -2.09 12.74 15.42
C TYR A 215 -2.71 14.11 15.18
N THR A 216 -4.04 14.20 15.10
CA THR A 216 -4.74 15.45 14.74
C THR A 216 -6.11 15.55 15.41
N ALA A 217 -6.64 16.76 15.56
CA ALA A 217 -8.01 16.96 16.06
C ALA A 217 -9.07 16.64 15.00
N ASP A 218 -8.77 16.85 13.71
CA ASP A 218 -9.72 16.69 12.60
C ASP A 218 -8.99 16.18 11.34
N GLY A 219 -8.88 14.86 11.21
CA GLY A 219 -8.22 14.22 10.08
C GLY A 219 -8.90 14.47 8.74
N GLU A 220 -10.23 14.65 8.74
CA GLU A 220 -10.99 15.00 7.55
C GLU A 220 -10.70 16.45 7.09
N ALA A 221 -10.52 17.39 8.02
CA ALA A 221 -10.07 18.74 7.70
C ALA A 221 -8.63 18.76 7.18
N ASP A 222 -7.74 17.98 7.77
CA ASP A 222 -6.34 17.87 7.37
C ASP A 222 -6.21 17.31 5.95
N THR A 223 -6.94 16.24 5.67
CA THR A 223 -7.00 15.64 4.33
C THR A 223 -7.50 16.66 3.31
N ARG A 224 -8.52 17.45 3.66
CA ARG A 224 -9.06 18.51 2.78
C ARG A 224 -8.08 19.65 2.56
N GLU A 225 -7.33 20.04 3.57
CA GLU A 225 -6.29 21.06 3.45
C GLU A 225 -5.20 20.59 2.48
N VAL A 226 -4.72 19.36 2.63
CA VAL A 226 -3.72 18.74 1.74
C VAL A 226 -4.26 18.61 0.31
N ALA A 227 -5.49 18.14 0.14
CA ALA A 227 -6.14 18.01 -1.17
C ALA A 227 -6.29 19.34 -1.91
N ARG A 228 -6.53 20.43 -1.19
CA ARG A 228 -6.59 21.77 -1.79
C ARG A 228 -5.21 22.33 -2.14
N ALA A 229 -4.19 22.02 -1.33
CA ALA A 229 -2.84 22.48 -1.56
C ALA A 229 -2.18 21.74 -2.74
N ALA A 230 -2.26 20.42 -2.78
CA ALA A 230 -1.66 19.58 -3.80
C ALA A 230 -2.71 18.87 -4.66
N PRO A 231 -3.53 19.59 -5.45
CA PRO A 231 -4.68 19.03 -6.16
C PRO A 231 -4.29 18.05 -7.28
N ASN A 232 -3.01 17.98 -7.65
CA ASN A 232 -2.50 17.12 -8.72
C ASN A 232 -1.86 15.81 -8.21
N LEU A 233 -1.91 15.56 -6.90
CA LEU A 233 -1.33 14.36 -6.30
C LEU A 233 -2.41 13.43 -5.74
N PRO A 234 -2.26 12.10 -5.89
CA PRO A 234 -3.03 11.13 -5.12
C PRO A 234 -2.79 11.34 -3.62
N ILE A 235 -3.85 11.17 -2.84
CA ILE A 235 -3.83 11.35 -1.38
C ILE A 235 -4.33 10.09 -0.71
N LEU A 236 -3.48 9.48 0.12
CA LEU A 236 -3.80 8.36 0.98
C LEU A 236 -4.23 8.88 2.36
N SER A 237 -5.46 8.59 2.77
CA SER A 237 -5.88 8.78 4.16
C SER A 237 -5.43 7.58 5.00
N VAL A 238 -4.48 7.81 5.91
CA VAL A 238 -3.95 6.81 6.82
C VAL A 238 -4.68 6.93 8.15
N ASP A 239 -5.55 5.95 8.42
CA ASP A 239 -6.33 5.86 9.67
C ASP A 239 -6.61 4.38 10.01
N TRP A 240 -7.08 4.14 11.23
CA TRP A 240 -7.68 2.88 11.64
C TRP A 240 -9.08 2.73 11.04
N THR A 241 -9.17 2.36 9.76
CA THR A 241 -10.46 2.18 9.08
C THR A 241 -11.20 0.96 9.62
N LEU A 242 -12.34 1.22 10.27
CA LEU A 242 -13.19 0.20 10.86
C LEU A 242 -14.46 -0.03 10.04
N HIS A 243 -15.05 1.05 9.55
CA HIS A 243 -16.35 1.03 8.92
C HIS A 243 -16.35 1.85 7.63
N PRO A 244 -17.09 1.44 6.58
CA PRO A 244 -17.12 2.16 5.30
C PRO A 244 -17.52 3.64 5.38
N VAL A 245 -18.27 4.04 6.41
CA VAL A 245 -18.61 5.46 6.64
C VAL A 245 -17.37 6.35 6.71
N GLN A 246 -16.27 5.84 7.30
CA GLN A 246 -15.00 6.57 7.36
C GLN A 246 -14.38 6.76 5.97
N ILE A 247 -14.57 5.78 5.08
CA ILE A 247 -14.06 5.87 3.71
C ILE A 247 -14.83 6.93 2.94
N VAL A 248 -16.14 6.99 3.12
CA VAL A 248 -16.98 8.06 2.55
C VAL A 248 -16.55 9.43 3.07
N ASP A 249 -16.32 9.55 4.38
CA ASP A 249 -15.88 10.82 4.97
C ASP A 249 -14.49 11.24 4.44
N ALA A 250 -13.55 10.29 4.30
CA ALA A 250 -12.24 10.53 3.68
C ALA A 250 -12.34 10.91 2.19
N MET A 251 -13.21 10.27 1.42
CA MET A 251 -13.49 10.62 0.01
C MET A 251 -13.98 12.06 -0.11
N ARG A 252 -14.92 12.46 0.75
CA ARG A 252 -15.48 13.83 0.76
C ARG A 252 -14.44 14.85 1.22
N ALA A 253 -13.45 14.42 1.98
CA ALA A 253 -12.27 15.23 2.30
C ALA A 253 -11.26 15.33 1.14
N GLY A 254 -11.38 14.51 0.09
CA GLY A 254 -10.49 14.52 -1.07
C GLY A 254 -9.43 13.41 -1.07
N ALA A 255 -9.57 12.38 -0.23
CA ALA A 255 -8.69 11.22 -0.27
C ALA A 255 -8.96 10.36 -1.50
N HIS A 256 -7.91 10.02 -2.24
CA HIS A 256 -7.91 9.14 -3.41
C HIS A 256 -7.70 7.67 -3.05
N ALA A 257 -7.11 7.43 -1.87
CA ALA A 257 -6.90 6.11 -1.32
C ALA A 257 -7.15 6.09 0.19
N VAL A 258 -7.49 4.92 0.72
CA VAL A 258 -7.64 4.68 2.16
C VAL A 258 -6.88 3.45 2.61
N GLN A 259 -6.36 3.50 3.84
CA GLN A 259 -5.69 2.36 4.46
C GLN A 259 -6.69 1.37 5.09
N LEU A 260 -6.49 0.09 4.82
CA LEU A 260 -7.15 -1.04 5.48
C LEU A 260 -6.08 -1.89 6.16
N VAL A 261 -6.27 -2.28 7.42
CA VAL A 261 -5.22 -3.02 8.17
C VAL A 261 -5.69 -4.44 8.49
N THR A 262 -4.94 -5.46 8.09
CA THR A 262 -5.28 -6.89 8.34
C THR A 262 -5.26 -7.26 9.83
N ALA A 263 -4.50 -6.52 10.65
CA ALA A 263 -4.55 -6.66 12.11
C ALA A 263 -5.94 -6.27 12.69
N VAL A 264 -6.69 -5.45 11.95
CA VAL A 264 -7.98 -4.87 12.39
C VAL A 264 -9.17 -5.51 11.67
N LEU A 265 -9.03 -5.78 10.38
CA LEU A 265 -10.08 -6.35 9.54
C LEU A 265 -9.82 -7.82 9.25
N THR A 266 -10.89 -8.62 9.18
CA THR A 266 -10.80 -9.99 8.64
C THR A 266 -10.57 -9.96 7.13
N ALA A 267 -10.11 -11.06 6.53
CA ALA A 267 -10.01 -11.20 5.07
C ALA A 267 -11.35 -10.88 4.38
N LYS A 268 -12.47 -11.38 4.93
CA LYS A 268 -13.82 -11.05 4.46
C LYS A 268 -14.13 -9.55 4.61
N GLY A 269 -13.71 -8.94 5.71
CA GLY A 269 -13.83 -7.50 5.97
C GLY A 269 -13.11 -6.66 4.93
N VAL A 270 -11.86 -7.02 4.62
CA VAL A 270 -11.06 -6.40 3.56
C VAL A 270 -11.78 -6.55 2.20
N ALA A 271 -12.10 -7.78 1.78
CA ALA A 271 -12.75 -8.04 0.50
C ALA A 271 -14.08 -7.28 0.33
N THR A 272 -14.92 -7.29 1.37
CA THR A 272 -16.22 -6.59 1.37
C THR A 272 -16.03 -5.08 1.25
N THR A 273 -15.07 -4.52 1.99
CA THR A 273 -14.79 -3.09 1.97
C THR A 273 -14.26 -2.65 0.62
N GLN A 274 -13.32 -3.40 0.03
CA GLN A 274 -12.79 -3.14 -1.30
C GLN A 274 -13.87 -3.18 -2.38
N ALA A 275 -14.74 -4.20 -2.35
CA ALA A 275 -15.83 -4.32 -3.30
C ALA A 275 -16.80 -3.13 -3.21
N LEU A 276 -17.05 -2.64 -2.00
CA LEU A 276 -17.94 -1.52 -1.75
C LEU A 276 -17.40 -0.19 -2.30
N VAL A 277 -16.10 0.08 -2.13
CA VAL A 277 -15.50 1.40 -2.46
C VAL A 277 -14.97 1.53 -3.87
N ARG A 278 -14.70 0.38 -4.54
CA ARG A 278 -14.19 0.34 -5.92
C ARG A 278 -15.05 1.16 -6.92
N PRO A 279 -16.39 1.14 -6.90
CA PRO A 279 -17.21 1.96 -7.79
C PRO A 279 -17.04 3.47 -7.56
N GLY A 280 -16.73 3.90 -6.33
CA GLY A 280 -16.48 5.30 -5.96
C GLY A 280 -15.12 5.83 -6.42
N GLY A 281 -14.29 4.99 -7.04
CA GLY A 281 -13.00 5.40 -7.60
C GLY A 281 -11.84 5.46 -6.60
N VAL A 282 -12.05 5.02 -5.35
CA VAL A 282 -11.04 5.03 -4.29
C VAL A 282 -10.19 3.77 -4.32
N ASP A 283 -8.88 3.96 -4.22
CA ASP A 283 -7.95 2.85 -4.03
C ASP A 283 -7.88 2.42 -2.54
N THR A 284 -7.66 1.14 -2.31
CA THR A 284 -7.49 0.60 -0.95
C THR A 284 -6.07 0.06 -0.79
N VAL A 285 -5.31 0.61 0.15
CA VAL A 285 -4.00 0.09 0.55
C VAL A 285 -4.21 -0.89 1.69
N VAL A 286 -3.95 -2.17 1.47
CA VAL A 286 -4.08 -3.19 2.52
C VAL A 286 -2.74 -3.40 3.19
N GLU A 287 -2.64 -2.94 4.44
CA GLU A 287 -1.45 -3.08 5.27
C GLU A 287 -1.32 -4.52 5.79
N ILE A 288 -0.19 -5.16 5.48
CA ILE A 288 0.17 -6.53 5.85
C ILE A 288 1.47 -6.52 6.68
N CYS A 289 1.59 -7.47 7.62
CA CYS A 289 2.79 -7.59 8.46
C CYS A 289 3.48 -8.96 8.38
N ASN A 290 2.86 -9.95 7.74
CA ASN A 290 3.37 -11.32 7.62
C ASN A 290 2.74 -12.04 6.40
N ASP A 291 3.22 -13.25 6.11
CA ASP A 291 2.74 -14.02 4.94
C ASP A 291 1.28 -14.48 5.07
N ASP A 292 0.76 -14.72 6.28
CA ASP A 292 -0.66 -15.06 6.47
C ASP A 292 -1.55 -13.87 6.08
N ASP A 293 -1.14 -12.65 6.44
CA ASP A 293 -1.83 -11.42 6.06
C ASP A 293 -1.74 -11.18 4.55
N ARG A 294 -0.57 -11.43 3.94
CA ARG A 294 -0.37 -11.37 2.49
C ARG A 294 -1.34 -12.29 1.76
N ARG A 295 -1.41 -13.57 2.15
CA ARG A 295 -2.33 -14.55 1.55
C ARG A 295 -3.80 -14.13 1.70
N ALA A 296 -4.18 -13.66 2.88
CA ALA A 296 -5.53 -13.17 3.12
C ALA A 296 -5.90 -11.95 2.27
N ALA A 297 -4.96 -11.03 2.07
CA ALA A 297 -5.13 -9.86 1.21
C ALA A 297 -5.16 -10.24 -0.29
N GLU A 298 -4.34 -11.21 -0.71
CA GLU A 298 -4.37 -11.79 -2.05
C GLU A 298 -5.73 -12.44 -2.37
N GLU A 299 -6.24 -13.27 -1.47
CA GLU A 299 -7.59 -13.87 -1.58
C GLU A 299 -8.71 -12.82 -1.65
N ALA A 300 -8.49 -11.65 -1.03
CA ALA A 300 -9.42 -10.52 -1.09
C ALA A 300 -9.33 -9.71 -2.40
N GLY A 301 -8.42 -10.05 -3.31
CA GLY A 301 -8.23 -9.32 -4.57
C GLY A 301 -7.54 -7.96 -4.39
N THR A 302 -6.67 -7.85 -3.38
CA THR A 302 -5.86 -6.66 -3.13
C THR A 302 -4.93 -6.36 -4.29
N VAL A 303 -4.84 -5.09 -4.68
CA VAL A 303 -3.90 -4.59 -5.70
C VAL A 303 -2.75 -3.80 -5.06
N LEU A 304 -3.02 -3.02 -4.02
CA LEU A 304 -2.02 -2.23 -3.30
C LEU A 304 -1.74 -2.83 -1.93
N PHE A 305 -0.53 -3.37 -1.74
CA PHE A 305 -0.07 -3.98 -0.50
C PHE A 305 0.84 -3.02 0.25
N GLY A 306 0.39 -2.53 1.40
CA GLY A 306 1.23 -1.78 2.33
C GLY A 306 2.04 -2.73 3.20
N ILE A 307 3.36 -2.59 3.24
CA ILE A 307 4.23 -3.35 4.15
C ILE A 307 4.68 -2.40 5.25
N ASN A 308 4.09 -2.60 6.44
CA ASN A 308 4.41 -1.83 7.64
C ASN A 308 4.57 -2.79 8.83
N LEU A 309 5.79 -2.84 9.38
CA LEU A 309 6.16 -3.76 10.45
C LEU A 309 6.20 -3.08 11.82
N THR A 310 5.56 -1.92 11.95
CA THR A 310 5.40 -1.22 13.24
C THR A 310 4.28 -1.80 14.08
N VAL A 311 3.31 -2.45 13.44
CA VAL A 311 2.12 -3.06 14.05
C VAL A 311 2.13 -4.56 13.77
N GLY A 312 1.60 -5.37 14.69
CA GLY A 312 1.35 -6.80 14.48
C GLY A 312 2.52 -7.74 14.76
N LEU A 313 3.77 -7.27 14.66
CA LEU A 313 4.96 -8.04 15.03
C LEU A 313 5.82 -7.29 16.06
N ASN A 314 6.23 -7.98 17.12
CA ASN A 314 7.26 -7.46 18.03
C ASN A 314 8.65 -7.82 17.51
N LEU A 315 9.20 -6.95 16.67
CA LEU A 315 10.56 -7.10 16.11
C LEU A 315 11.60 -6.26 16.88
N LYS A 316 11.21 -5.66 18.01
CA LYS A 316 12.10 -4.80 18.81
C LYS A 316 13.28 -5.65 19.33
N GLY A 317 14.49 -5.15 19.13
CA GLY A 317 15.71 -5.80 19.60
C GLY A 317 16.28 -6.90 18.71
N ILE A 318 15.73 -7.10 17.50
CA ILE A 318 16.29 -8.05 16.51
C ILE A 318 16.84 -7.25 15.31
N PRO A 319 18.15 -6.96 15.26
CA PRO A 319 18.75 -6.23 14.15
C PRO A 319 18.50 -6.92 12.81
N GLY A 320 18.07 -6.18 11.80
CA GLY A 320 17.85 -6.70 10.44
C GLY A 320 16.53 -7.46 10.24
N ALA A 321 15.71 -7.67 11.29
CA ALA A 321 14.50 -8.47 11.17
C ALA A 321 13.43 -7.80 10.30
N LYS A 322 13.25 -6.48 10.42
CA LYS A 322 12.28 -5.72 9.62
C LYS A 322 12.61 -5.83 8.13
N GLU A 323 13.88 -5.70 7.81
CA GLU A 323 14.39 -5.74 6.44
C GLU A 323 14.25 -7.15 5.85
N SER A 324 14.60 -8.19 6.63
CA SER A 324 14.42 -9.57 6.19
C SER A 324 12.95 -9.92 5.93
N VAL A 325 12.04 -9.47 6.79
CA VAL A 325 10.59 -9.71 6.62
C VAL A 325 10.07 -8.91 5.43
N THR A 326 10.44 -7.65 5.29
CA THR A 326 10.04 -6.79 4.16
C THR A 326 10.46 -7.42 2.83
N ARG A 327 11.72 -7.82 2.69
CA ARG A 327 12.23 -8.52 1.49
C ARG A 327 11.45 -9.79 1.20
N SER A 328 11.18 -10.60 2.23
CA SER A 328 10.41 -11.83 2.06
C SER A 328 8.99 -11.55 1.55
N LEU A 329 8.32 -10.53 2.10
CA LEU A 329 6.98 -10.13 1.66
C LEU A 329 7.00 -9.61 0.22
N LEU A 330 7.90 -8.69 -0.11
CA LEU A 330 8.07 -8.17 -1.47
C LEU A 330 8.26 -9.31 -2.49
N SER A 331 9.15 -10.26 -2.20
CA SER A 331 9.43 -11.39 -3.10
C SER A 331 8.27 -12.36 -3.31
N SER A 332 7.21 -12.27 -2.50
CA SER A 332 6.07 -13.17 -2.52
C SER A 332 4.76 -12.48 -2.94
N LEU A 333 4.81 -11.20 -3.31
CA LEU A 333 3.62 -10.50 -3.79
C LEU A 333 3.15 -11.07 -5.14
N PRO A 334 1.82 -11.15 -5.37
CA PRO A 334 1.29 -11.64 -6.64
C PRO A 334 1.66 -10.72 -7.81
N LEU A 335 1.81 -11.30 -9.01
CA LEU A 335 1.99 -10.52 -10.24
C LEU A 335 0.80 -9.60 -10.48
N GLY A 336 1.07 -8.38 -10.96
CA GLY A 336 0.03 -7.37 -11.23
C GLY A 336 -0.46 -6.61 -9.99
N THR A 337 0.26 -6.73 -8.88
CA THR A 337 0.04 -5.97 -7.64
C THR A 337 1.21 -5.01 -7.40
N TYR A 338 1.01 -4.02 -6.54
CA TYR A 338 2.04 -3.04 -6.19
C TYR A 338 2.28 -3.01 -4.68
N SER A 339 3.54 -2.81 -4.32
CA SER A 339 4.00 -2.68 -2.95
C SER A 339 4.18 -1.22 -2.52
N ILE A 340 3.84 -0.92 -1.27
CA ILE A 340 4.11 0.35 -0.60
C ILE A 340 4.87 0.05 0.68
N VAL A 341 6.14 0.46 0.78
CA VAL A 341 7.02 0.14 1.91
C VAL A 341 7.30 1.37 2.75
N GLY A 342 7.03 1.28 4.05
CA GLY A 342 7.35 2.36 5.00
C GLY A 342 8.84 2.43 5.35
N ALA A 343 9.42 3.63 5.28
CA ALA A 343 10.80 3.89 5.62
C ALA A 343 10.95 5.13 6.51
N SER A 344 11.80 5.02 7.53
CA SER A 344 12.12 6.12 8.47
C SER A 344 13.60 6.53 8.47
N THR A 345 14.43 5.92 7.62
CA THR A 345 15.86 6.25 7.44
C THR A 345 16.27 6.14 5.96
N PHE A 346 17.37 6.79 5.56
CA PHE A 346 17.91 6.63 4.20
C PHE A 346 18.35 5.22 3.85
N ASP A 347 18.91 4.48 4.80
CA ASP A 347 19.27 3.07 4.59
C ASP A 347 18.02 2.22 4.34
N ALA A 348 16.92 2.47 5.05
CA ALA A 348 15.65 1.81 4.80
C ALA A 348 15.08 2.15 3.42
N VAL A 349 15.17 3.42 2.98
CA VAL A 349 14.77 3.84 1.63
C VAL A 349 15.59 3.12 0.56
N ARG A 350 16.92 3.11 0.69
CA ARG A 350 17.84 2.43 -0.24
C ARG A 350 17.54 0.93 -0.34
N ARG A 351 17.36 0.27 0.81
CA ARG A 351 17.04 -1.16 0.86
C ARG A 351 15.68 -1.46 0.24
N ALA A 352 14.65 -0.65 0.53
CA ALA A 352 13.33 -0.83 -0.06
C ALA A 352 13.38 -0.73 -1.59
N LYS A 353 14.11 0.26 -2.13
CA LYS A 353 14.38 0.37 -3.58
C LYS A 353 15.07 -0.89 -4.10
N TRP A 354 16.17 -1.31 -3.47
CA TRP A 354 16.96 -2.46 -3.90
C TRP A 354 16.18 -3.79 -3.85
N ASP A 355 15.32 -3.94 -2.85
CA ASP A 355 14.47 -5.12 -2.69
C ASP A 355 13.25 -5.10 -3.63
N GLY A 356 13.09 -4.06 -4.46
CA GLY A 356 12.09 -3.97 -5.53
C GLY A 356 10.73 -3.38 -5.09
N ALA A 357 10.70 -2.50 -4.10
CA ALA A 357 9.48 -1.80 -3.74
C ALA A 357 8.97 -0.92 -4.90
N ASP A 358 7.67 -0.94 -5.18
CA ASP A 358 7.04 -0.10 -6.22
C ASP A 358 6.81 1.32 -5.72
N CYS A 359 6.61 1.48 -4.41
CA CYS A 359 6.41 2.76 -3.75
C CYS A 359 7.09 2.74 -2.39
N ILE A 360 7.70 3.87 -2.03
CA ILE A 360 8.31 4.08 -0.72
C ILE A 360 7.59 5.25 -0.05
N ILE A 361 7.07 5.02 1.17
CA ILE A 361 6.48 6.08 1.99
C ILE A 361 7.47 6.53 3.06
N LEU A 362 7.83 7.81 3.04
CA LEU A 362 8.63 8.46 4.08
C LEU A 362 7.74 8.73 5.28
N GLN A 363 7.95 7.95 6.34
CA GLN A 363 7.10 7.98 7.53
C GLN A 363 7.43 9.18 8.42
N ARG A 364 6.44 9.65 9.18
CA ARG A 364 6.59 10.72 10.18
C ARG A 364 7.77 10.49 11.12
N ALA A 365 8.02 9.23 11.51
CA ALA A 365 9.13 8.83 12.39
C ALA A 365 10.53 9.27 11.87
N MET A 366 10.65 9.59 10.58
CA MET A 366 11.85 10.16 9.99
C MET A 366 12.14 11.59 10.47
N PHE A 367 11.09 12.38 10.75
CA PHE A 367 11.13 13.83 10.96
C PHE A 367 10.86 14.25 12.41
N GLU A 368 10.30 13.36 13.23
CA GLU A 368 9.98 13.65 14.63
C GLU A 368 11.20 13.54 15.55
N GLU A 369 10.99 13.79 16.85
CA GLU A 369 12.07 13.76 17.84
C GLU A 369 12.76 12.38 17.90
N GLY A 370 14.10 12.37 17.81
CA GLY A 370 14.90 11.15 17.70
C GLY A 370 14.93 10.53 16.30
N GLY A 371 14.22 11.10 15.32
CA GLY A 371 14.27 10.70 13.92
C GLY A 371 15.56 11.15 13.21
N ALA A 372 15.91 10.45 12.13
CA ALA A 372 17.15 10.71 11.39
C ALA A 372 17.23 12.12 10.77
N PHE A 373 16.09 12.76 10.55
CA PHE A 373 15.96 14.09 9.96
C PHE A 373 15.14 15.03 10.86
N GLN A 374 15.25 14.84 12.17
CA GLN A 374 14.58 15.68 13.16
C GLN A 374 14.78 17.17 12.84
N GLY A 375 13.67 17.92 12.77
CA GLY A 375 13.68 19.36 12.53
C GLY A 375 13.92 19.78 11.07
N GLN A 376 14.17 18.85 10.16
CA GLN A 376 14.20 19.14 8.72
C GLN A 376 12.78 19.07 8.13
N ARG A 377 12.55 19.84 7.06
CA ARG A 377 11.27 19.81 6.36
C ARG A 377 11.23 18.59 5.43
N PRO A 378 10.09 17.89 5.32
CA PRO A 378 10.00 16.71 4.44
C PRO A 378 10.43 16.98 2.99
N ALA A 379 10.10 18.15 2.43
CA ALA A 379 10.49 18.54 1.08
C ALA A 379 12.03 18.63 0.86
N ASP A 380 12.77 19.09 1.87
CA ASP A 380 14.24 19.19 1.79
C ASP A 380 14.86 17.77 1.75
N VAL A 381 14.28 16.84 2.50
CA VAL A 381 14.70 15.43 2.54
C VAL A 381 14.35 14.71 1.24
N VAL A 382 13.15 14.97 0.67
CA VAL A 382 12.76 14.45 -0.66
C VAL A 382 13.77 14.85 -1.72
N SER A 383 14.15 16.13 -1.75
CA SER A 383 15.14 16.65 -2.71
C SER A 383 16.48 15.92 -2.57
N SER A 384 16.92 15.66 -1.33
CA SER A 384 18.16 14.91 -1.05
C SER A 384 18.06 13.42 -1.41
N LEU A 385 16.86 12.85 -1.40
CA LEU A 385 16.60 11.45 -1.75
C LEU A 385 16.55 11.21 -3.24
N GLN A 386 16.19 12.20 -4.05
CA GLN A 386 16.14 12.04 -5.50
C GLN A 386 17.49 11.58 -6.06
N ASP A 387 18.60 12.09 -5.55
CA ASP A 387 19.94 11.61 -5.92
C ASP A 387 20.15 10.12 -5.58
N VAL A 388 19.65 9.70 -4.40
CA VAL A 388 19.74 8.31 -3.92
C VAL A 388 18.85 7.37 -4.75
N LEU A 389 17.67 7.83 -5.16
CA LEU A 389 16.73 7.05 -5.96
C LEU A 389 17.13 7.02 -7.44
N ASN A 390 17.74 8.08 -7.96
CA ASN A 390 18.19 8.12 -9.35
C ASN A 390 19.57 7.47 -9.58
N GLY A 391 20.36 7.22 -8.53
CA GLY A 391 21.64 6.52 -8.64
C GLY A 391 21.50 5.04 -9.00
N ASP A 392 22.39 4.55 -9.88
CA ASP A 392 22.50 3.14 -10.31
C ASP A 392 23.36 2.27 -9.34
N ASP A 393 23.80 2.85 -8.22
CA ASP A 393 24.83 2.31 -7.32
C ASP A 393 24.49 0.98 -6.63
#